data_AF-A0AAW4HH39-F1
#
_entry.id   AF-A0AAW4HH39-F1
#
_cell.length_a   1.000
_cell.length_b   1.000
_cell.length_c   1.000
_cell.angle_alpha   90.00
_cell.angle_beta   90.00
_cell.angle_gamma   90.00
#
_symmetry.space_group_name_H-M   'P 1'
#
loop_
_entity.id
_entity.type
_entity.pdbx_description
1 polymer ?
#
loop_
_entity_poly.entity_id
_entity_poly.type
_entity_poly.pdbx_seq_one_letter_code
_entity_poly.pdbx_strand_id
1 'polypeptide(L)'
;MTKRFCKMDRREIASQLGEIHQLVAAPKYLCRSCARASSSKSSLCKPQAIPNLKSKNKPLAVKVAALPEQTSIAENQRPQTLLMAESVSAFDINLPSLGKKQLKQAKKALKKQRKYHKKLAKLAKKKVKQLQKREKLEGKLNKYNGILRVLSHKQVLQGSAEQVH
;
A
#
# COMPACT_ATOMS: atom_id res chain seq x y z
N MET A 1 2.41 40.29 26.41
CA MET A 1 2.12 38.83 26.55
C MET A 1 1.85 38.24 25.17
N THR A 2 2.76 37.45 24.60
CA THR A 2 2.56 36.85 23.26
C THR A 2 1.49 35.76 23.32
N LYS A 3 0.54 35.77 22.38
CA LYS A 3 -0.56 34.79 22.29
C LYS A 3 0.04 33.41 21.97
N ARG A 4 -0.38 32.35 22.69
CA ARG A 4 0.12 30.99 22.45
C ARG A 4 -0.26 30.52 21.04
N PHE A 5 0.62 29.80 20.35
CA PHE A 5 0.37 29.26 19.01
C PHE A 5 -0.94 28.46 18.91
N CYS A 6 -1.31 27.65 19.90
CA CYS A 6 -2.60 26.93 19.89
C CYS A 6 -3.85 27.82 20.09
N LYS A 7 -3.70 29.10 20.45
CA LYS A 7 -4.79 30.08 20.58
C LYS A 7 -4.85 31.07 19.40
N MET A 8 -3.99 30.93 18.39
CA MET A 8 -4.01 31.84 17.23
C MET A 8 -5.22 31.58 16.33
N ASP A 9 -5.90 32.66 15.98
CA ASP A 9 -7.08 32.72 15.13
C ASP A 9 -6.70 32.71 13.63
N ARG A 10 -7.68 32.43 12.76
CA ARG A 10 -7.41 32.28 11.31
C ARG A 10 -6.74 33.51 10.67
N ARG A 11 -7.08 34.71 11.14
CA ARG A 11 -6.49 35.99 10.67
C ARG A 11 -5.03 36.12 11.10
N GLU A 12 -4.73 35.83 12.38
CA GLU A 12 -3.38 35.85 12.94
C GLU A 12 -2.47 34.80 12.28
N ILE A 13 -3.02 33.62 11.99
CA ILE A 13 -2.32 32.56 11.24
C ILE A 13 -1.94 33.07 9.84
N ALA A 14 -2.85 33.74 9.13
CA ALA A 14 -2.60 34.27 7.79
C ALA A 14 -1.53 35.39 7.80
N SER A 15 -1.50 36.26 8.82
CA SER A 15 -0.49 37.31 8.93
C SER A 15 0.90 36.81 9.33
N GLN A 16 1.02 35.67 10.03
CA GLN A 16 2.28 35.17 10.60
C GLN A 16 2.73 33.82 10.03
N LEU A 17 2.37 33.51 8.78
CA LEU A 17 2.70 32.23 8.13
C LEU A 17 4.21 31.90 8.15
N GLY A 18 5.09 32.90 8.02
CA GLY A 18 6.54 32.72 8.04
C GLY A 18 7.07 32.21 9.40
N GLU A 19 6.67 32.85 10.50
CA GLU A 19 7.01 32.42 11.87
C GLU A 19 6.46 31.01 12.16
N ILE A 20 5.22 30.75 11.73
CA ILE A 20 4.57 29.45 11.89
C ILE A 20 5.33 28.36 11.13
N HIS A 21 5.80 28.63 9.91
CA HIS A 21 6.60 27.69 9.14
C HIS A 21 7.90 27.33 9.88
N GLN A 22 8.62 28.32 10.43
CA GLN A 22 9.84 28.08 11.22
C GLN A 22 9.57 27.24 12.48
N LEU A 23 8.47 27.50 13.19
CA LEU A 23 8.08 26.74 14.38
C LEU A 23 7.70 25.29 14.07
N VAL A 24 7.11 25.03 12.90
CA VAL A 24 6.59 23.71 12.48
C VAL A 24 7.61 22.88 11.69
N ALA A 25 8.63 23.49 11.08
CA ALA A 25 9.63 22.80 10.24
C ALA A 25 10.41 21.69 10.96
N ALA A 26 10.70 21.86 12.26
CA ALA A 26 11.41 20.87 13.08
C ALA A 26 10.73 20.71 14.46
N PRO A 27 9.58 20.03 14.54
CA PRO A 27 8.77 19.99 15.75
C PRO A 27 9.35 18.99 16.76
N LYS A 28 9.48 19.42 18.02
CA LYS A 28 9.87 18.59 19.16
C LYS A 28 8.67 18.20 20.04
N TYR A 29 7.59 18.97 19.93
CA TYR A 29 6.40 18.83 20.76
C TYR A 29 5.11 18.90 19.91
N LEU A 30 4.05 18.25 20.40
CA LEU A 30 2.71 18.23 19.82
C LEU A 30 1.70 18.62 20.92
N CYS A 31 0.72 19.51 20.67
CA CYS A 31 -0.33 19.73 21.68
C CYS A 31 -1.37 18.61 21.64
N ARG A 32 -1.55 17.91 22.76
CA ARG A 32 -2.53 16.81 22.94
C ARG A 32 -4.00 17.20 22.69
N SER A 33 -4.34 18.49 22.68
CA SER A 33 -5.72 18.98 22.46
C SER A 33 -5.93 19.74 21.15
N CYS A 34 -4.95 20.52 20.69
CA CYS A 34 -5.10 21.33 19.46
C CYS A 34 -4.42 20.70 18.23
N ALA A 35 -3.69 19.58 18.39
CA ALA A 35 -2.92 18.86 17.36
C ALA A 35 -1.86 19.69 16.59
N ARG A 36 -1.68 20.99 16.87
CA ARG A 36 -0.56 21.78 16.35
C ARG A 36 0.75 21.28 16.95
N ALA A 37 1.80 21.26 16.13
CA ALA A 37 3.16 20.87 16.50
C ALA A 37 4.07 22.11 16.56
N SER A 38 5.13 22.07 17.37
CA SER A 38 6.13 23.15 17.39
C SER A 38 7.48 22.67 17.91
N SER A 39 8.52 23.45 17.63
CA SER A 39 9.87 23.28 18.18
C SER A 39 9.98 23.62 19.68
N SER A 40 9.06 24.43 20.22
CA SER A 40 9.10 25.02 21.57
C SER A 40 7.93 24.59 22.47
N LYS A 41 8.21 24.20 23.73
CA LYS A 41 7.18 23.74 24.68
C LYS A 41 6.15 24.84 25.05
N SER A 42 6.60 26.10 25.13
CA SER A 42 5.83 27.25 25.62
C SER A 42 4.75 27.76 24.65
N SER A 43 4.89 27.48 23.35
CA SER A 43 3.91 27.89 22.33
C SER A 43 2.62 27.06 22.34
N LEU A 44 2.62 25.88 23.00
CA LEU A 44 1.53 24.91 22.95
C LEU A 44 0.60 24.95 24.18
N CYS A 45 -0.62 24.45 24.01
CA CYS A 45 -1.62 24.37 25.08
C CYS A 45 -1.33 23.30 26.15
N LYS A 46 -1.01 22.09 25.68
CA LYS A 46 -0.81 20.84 26.43
C LYS A 46 0.32 20.08 25.73
N PRO A 47 1.57 20.56 25.81
CA PRO A 47 2.69 20.02 25.06
C PRO A 47 3.02 18.60 25.49
N GLN A 48 3.12 17.70 24.53
CA GLN A 48 3.63 16.35 24.69
C GLN A 48 4.88 16.21 23.81
N ALA A 49 5.97 15.69 24.36
CA ALA A 49 7.19 15.45 23.58
C ALA A 49 6.93 14.39 22.51
N ILE A 50 7.37 14.65 21.28
CA ILE A 50 7.39 13.65 20.23
C ILE A 50 8.60 12.74 20.53
N PRO A 51 8.45 11.41 20.63
CA PRO A 51 9.59 10.52 20.80
C PRO A 51 10.50 10.67 19.58
N ASN A 52 11.68 11.26 19.79
CA ASN A 52 12.55 11.76 18.73
C ASN A 52 12.90 10.67 17.70
N LEU A 53 12.83 11.00 16.41
CA LEU A 53 13.38 10.18 15.32
C LEU A 53 14.93 10.10 15.34
N LYS A 54 15.59 10.72 16.32
CA LYS A 54 17.05 10.78 16.52
C LYS A 54 17.70 9.44 16.90
N SER A 55 16.99 8.31 16.83
CA SER A 55 17.53 6.96 17.08
C SER A 55 17.79 6.13 15.81
N LYS A 56 17.49 6.65 14.60
CA LYS A 56 17.62 5.89 13.34
C LYS A 56 18.95 6.06 12.58
N ASN A 57 19.87 6.89 13.07
CA ASN A 57 21.22 7.02 12.50
C ASN A 57 22.25 6.27 13.35
N LYS A 58 22.01 4.98 13.59
CA LYS A 58 23.05 4.03 14.02
C LYS A 58 23.03 2.89 13.00
N PRO A 59 24.11 2.66 12.22
CA PRO A 59 24.15 1.52 11.32
C PRO A 59 24.18 0.25 12.17
N LEU A 60 23.05 -0.45 12.26
CA LEU A 60 23.03 -1.80 12.80
C LEU A 60 23.75 -2.69 11.78
N ALA A 61 24.96 -3.12 12.13
CA ALA A 61 25.66 -4.17 11.42
C ALA A 61 24.82 -5.45 11.48
N VAL A 62 24.09 -5.72 10.40
CA VAL A 62 23.43 -7.02 10.19
C VAL A 62 24.52 -8.03 9.90
N LYS A 63 24.78 -8.93 10.83
CA LYS A 63 25.60 -10.12 10.57
C LYS A 63 24.87 -10.96 9.52
N VAL A 64 25.35 -10.91 8.29
CA VAL A 64 24.90 -11.79 7.21
C VAL A 64 25.45 -13.18 7.48
N ALA A 65 24.60 -14.09 7.92
CA ALA A 65 24.89 -15.51 8.00
C ALA A 65 24.32 -16.21 6.76
N ALA A 66 25.21 -16.55 5.83
CA ALA A 66 25.11 -17.57 4.79
C ALA A 66 23.74 -17.80 4.11
N LEU A 67 23.60 -17.27 2.89
CA LEU A 67 22.86 -17.92 1.82
C LEU A 67 23.76 -18.98 1.15
N PRO A 68 23.21 -20.09 0.63
CA PRO A 68 23.83 -20.76 -0.52
C PRO A 68 22.93 -20.79 -1.77
N GLU A 69 23.60 -20.76 -2.92
CA GLU A 69 23.08 -20.64 -4.29
C GLU A 69 23.99 -21.47 -5.24
N GLN A 70 23.58 -21.92 -6.43
CA GLN A 70 22.26 -21.79 -7.08
C GLN A 70 21.47 -23.13 -7.01
N THR A 71 21.18 -23.94 -8.02
CA THR A 71 21.35 -23.92 -9.49
C THR A 71 20.06 -24.43 -10.18
N SER A 72 20.01 -24.22 -11.50
CA SER A 72 19.03 -24.68 -12.51
C SER A 72 18.76 -26.21 -12.46
N ILE A 73 17.74 -26.80 -13.12
CA ILE A 73 17.36 -26.74 -14.56
C ILE A 73 15.87 -27.14 -14.80
N ALA A 74 15.27 -26.56 -15.85
CA ALA A 74 14.12 -26.99 -16.69
C ALA A 74 12.80 -27.56 -16.10
N GLU A 75 11.71 -26.84 -16.42
CA GLU A 75 10.63 -27.29 -17.33
C GLU A 75 9.60 -28.39 -16.92
N ASN A 76 8.35 -28.16 -17.33
CA ASN A 76 7.24 -29.12 -17.42
C ASN A 76 6.89 -29.96 -16.18
N GLN A 77 5.91 -29.49 -15.39
CA GLN A 77 4.52 -29.96 -15.49
C GLN A 77 3.60 -29.31 -14.44
N ARG A 78 2.30 -29.25 -14.76
CA ARG A 78 1.21 -28.87 -13.85
C ARG A 78 0.56 -30.14 -13.29
N PRO A 79 0.70 -30.47 -11.99
CA PRO A 79 -0.18 -31.45 -11.36
C PRO A 79 -1.47 -30.75 -10.94
N GLN A 80 -2.58 -31.15 -11.55
CA GLN A 80 -3.89 -30.98 -10.90
C GLN A 80 -4.01 -32.10 -9.86
N THR A 81 -3.60 -31.88 -8.61
CA THR A 81 -3.83 -32.85 -7.55
C THR A 81 -5.12 -32.53 -6.80
N LEU A 82 -6.17 -33.14 -7.34
CA LEU A 82 -7.42 -33.43 -6.65
C LEU A 82 -7.08 -34.33 -5.45
N LEU A 83 -6.85 -33.74 -4.27
CA LEU A 83 -6.68 -34.52 -3.04
C LEU A 83 -8.05 -34.99 -2.55
N MET A 84 -8.43 -36.17 -3.02
CA MET A 84 -9.43 -36.99 -2.35
C MET A 84 -8.95 -37.37 -0.95
N ALA A 85 -9.90 -37.69 -0.08
CA ALA A 85 -9.60 -38.11 1.28
C ALA A 85 -9.06 -39.55 1.27
N GLU A 86 -7.75 -39.71 1.44
CA GLU A 86 -7.15 -41.00 1.80
C GLU A 86 -6.79 -40.98 3.29
N SER A 87 -7.39 -41.91 4.03
CA SER A 87 -7.25 -42.06 5.47
C SER A 87 -5.93 -42.72 5.82
N VAL A 88 -4.89 -41.92 6.07
CA VAL A 88 -3.66 -42.42 6.69
C VAL A 88 -3.85 -42.64 8.19
N SER A 89 -3.49 -43.85 8.62
CA SER A 89 -3.70 -44.40 9.95
C SER A 89 -2.92 -43.68 11.06
N ALA A 90 -3.58 -43.52 12.21
CA ALA A 90 -3.02 -43.54 13.56
C ALA A 90 -1.50 -43.31 13.71
N PHE A 91 -1.08 -42.06 13.54
CA PHE A 91 0.02 -41.54 14.35
C PHE A 91 -0.61 -40.82 15.54
N ASP A 92 -0.33 -41.29 16.75
CA ASP A 92 -0.65 -40.59 17.99
C ASP A 92 0.22 -39.33 18.10
N ILE A 93 -0.18 -38.29 17.36
CA ILE A 93 0.24 -36.93 17.63
C ILE A 93 -0.27 -36.63 19.04
N ASN A 94 0.64 -36.69 20.01
CA ASN A 94 0.38 -36.23 21.37
C ASN A 94 0.05 -34.73 21.30
N LEU A 95 -1.23 -34.43 21.11
CA LEU A 95 -1.75 -33.09 20.97
C LEU A 95 -1.66 -32.46 22.35
N PRO A 96 -0.72 -31.54 22.60
CA PRO A 96 -0.58 -30.96 23.93
C PRO A 96 -1.90 -30.31 24.30
N SER A 97 -2.39 -30.61 25.50
CA SER A 97 -3.64 -30.07 26.06
C SER A 97 -3.55 -28.54 26.17
N LEU A 98 -3.86 -27.86 25.05
CA LEU A 98 -3.73 -26.42 24.89
C LEU A 98 -4.67 -25.73 25.88
N GLY A 99 -4.09 -25.18 26.94
CA GLY A 99 -4.84 -24.62 28.05
C GLY A 99 -5.88 -23.62 27.58
N LYS A 100 -7.02 -23.54 28.28
CA LYS A 100 -8.22 -22.76 27.88
C LYS A 100 -7.91 -21.30 27.45
N LYS A 101 -6.80 -20.71 27.92
CA LYS A 101 -6.26 -19.40 27.50
C LYS A 101 -5.65 -19.42 26.07
N GLN A 102 -4.80 -20.40 25.74
CA GLN A 102 -4.16 -20.57 24.43
C GLN A 102 -5.21 -20.81 23.33
N LEU A 103 -6.18 -21.70 23.58
CA LEU A 103 -7.29 -21.95 22.63
C LEU A 103 -8.12 -20.67 22.34
N LYS A 104 -8.35 -19.82 23.36
CA LYS A 104 -9.01 -18.51 23.17
C LYS A 104 -8.15 -17.53 22.38
N GLN A 105 -6.82 -17.54 22.53
CA GLN A 105 -5.89 -16.73 21.73
C GLN A 105 -5.86 -17.19 20.26
N ALA A 106 -5.73 -18.50 20.01
CA ALA A 106 -5.78 -19.09 18.66
C ALA A 106 -7.08 -18.75 17.94
N LYS A 107 -8.25 -18.94 18.58
CA LYS A 107 -9.55 -18.56 18.03
C LYS A 107 -9.66 -17.05 17.73
N LYS A 108 -9.02 -16.18 18.52
CA LYS A 108 -8.94 -14.73 18.23
C LYS A 108 -8.01 -14.44 17.04
N ALA A 109 -6.87 -15.11 16.92
CA ALA A 109 -5.94 -14.97 15.79
C ALA A 109 -6.60 -15.40 14.47
N LEU A 110 -7.26 -16.56 14.44
CA LEU A 110 -7.97 -17.07 13.27
C LEU A 110 -9.11 -16.13 12.85
N LYS A 111 -9.87 -15.56 13.81
CA LYS A 111 -10.87 -14.51 13.51
C LYS A 111 -10.24 -13.24 12.92
N LYS A 112 -9.02 -12.84 13.34
CA LYS A 112 -8.28 -11.72 12.73
C LYS A 112 -7.83 -12.05 11.30
N GLN A 113 -7.20 -13.22 11.09
CA GLN A 113 -6.79 -13.70 9.77
C GLN A 113 -7.98 -13.77 8.80
N ARG A 114 -9.10 -14.40 9.18
CA ARG A 114 -10.32 -14.45 8.32
C ARG A 114 -10.83 -13.05 7.93
N LYS A 115 -10.79 -12.08 8.85
CA LYS A 115 -11.14 -10.68 8.55
C LYS A 115 -10.13 -10.04 7.58
N TYR A 116 -8.83 -10.32 7.71
CA TYR A 116 -7.78 -9.86 6.80
C TYR A 116 -7.93 -10.46 5.40
N HIS A 117 -8.08 -11.78 5.26
CA HIS A 117 -8.33 -12.42 3.96
C HIS A 117 -9.63 -11.93 3.30
N LYS A 118 -10.70 -11.65 4.07
CA LYS A 118 -11.92 -11.02 3.53
C LYS A 118 -11.67 -9.59 3.00
N LYS A 119 -10.72 -8.83 3.56
CA LYS A 119 -10.28 -7.54 3.00
C LYS A 119 -9.45 -7.74 1.73
N LEU A 120 -8.49 -8.66 1.73
CA LEU A 120 -7.68 -8.98 0.54
C LEU A 120 -8.56 -9.43 -0.64
N ALA A 121 -9.52 -10.33 -0.42
CA ALA A 121 -10.45 -10.78 -1.46
C ALA A 121 -11.30 -9.62 -2.04
N LYS A 122 -11.70 -8.64 -1.21
CA LYS A 122 -12.36 -7.42 -1.70
C LYS A 122 -11.44 -6.54 -2.55
N LEU A 123 -10.15 -6.45 -2.21
CA LEU A 123 -9.16 -5.71 -3.00
C LEU A 123 -8.87 -6.41 -4.34
N ALA A 124 -8.68 -7.74 -4.33
CA ALA A 124 -8.53 -8.54 -5.56
C ALA A 124 -9.73 -8.36 -6.51
N LYS A 125 -10.96 -8.46 -6.00
CA LYS A 125 -12.18 -8.19 -6.80
C LYS A 125 -12.23 -6.77 -7.36
N LYS A 126 -11.70 -5.76 -6.66
CA LYS A 126 -11.58 -4.39 -7.19
C LYS A 126 -10.54 -4.31 -8.31
N LYS A 127 -9.38 -4.97 -8.17
CA LYS A 127 -8.32 -5.00 -9.19
C LYS A 127 -8.79 -5.68 -10.48
N VAL A 128 -9.46 -6.84 -10.39
CA VAL A 128 -10.06 -7.52 -11.56
C VAL A 128 -11.08 -6.62 -12.27
N LYS A 129 -11.97 -5.94 -11.53
CA LYS A 129 -12.91 -4.97 -12.12
C LYS A 129 -12.23 -3.75 -12.75
N GLN A 130 -11.03 -3.38 -12.32
CA GLN A 130 -10.24 -2.32 -12.97
C GLN A 130 -9.57 -2.83 -14.26
N LEU A 131 -9.03 -4.04 -14.27
CA LEU A 131 -8.46 -4.67 -15.46
C LEU A 131 -9.51 -4.84 -16.58
N GLN A 132 -10.68 -5.40 -16.26
CA GLN A 132 -11.81 -5.52 -17.20
C GLN A 132 -12.30 -4.18 -17.78
N LYS A 133 -12.10 -3.07 -17.05
CA LYS A 133 -12.38 -1.73 -17.57
C LYS A 133 -11.28 -1.23 -18.52
N ARG A 134 -10.02 -1.57 -18.26
CA ARG A 134 -8.88 -1.28 -19.14
C ARG A 134 -8.98 -2.06 -20.45
N GLU A 135 -9.17 -3.37 -20.39
CA GLU A 135 -9.37 -4.25 -21.56
C GLU A 135 -10.51 -3.74 -22.48
N LYS A 136 -11.62 -3.27 -21.89
CA LYS A 136 -12.74 -2.67 -22.64
C LYS A 136 -12.42 -1.32 -23.27
N LEU A 137 -11.51 -0.53 -22.69
CA LEU A 137 -11.04 0.72 -23.27
C LEU A 137 -10.01 0.45 -24.37
N GLU A 138 -9.08 -0.48 -24.14
CA GLU A 138 -8.10 -0.95 -25.13
C GLU A 138 -8.81 -1.54 -26.35
N GLY A 139 -9.84 -2.37 -26.17
CA GLY A 139 -10.67 -2.86 -27.28
C GLY A 139 -11.38 -1.76 -28.07
N LYS A 140 -11.83 -0.68 -27.42
CA LYS A 140 -12.38 0.51 -28.10
C LYS A 140 -11.31 1.26 -28.87
N LEU A 141 -10.14 1.50 -28.27
CA LEU A 141 -9.02 2.17 -28.93
C LEU A 141 -8.56 1.36 -30.15
N ASN A 142 -8.44 0.03 -30.04
CA ASN A 142 -8.10 -0.84 -31.16
C ASN A 142 -9.14 -0.75 -32.30
N LYS A 143 -10.44 -0.64 -31.99
CA LYS A 143 -11.48 -0.40 -33.00
C LYS A 143 -11.31 0.95 -33.69
N TYR A 144 -11.06 2.04 -32.94
CA TYR A 144 -10.82 3.36 -33.54
C TYR A 144 -9.53 3.39 -34.37
N ASN A 145 -8.44 2.80 -33.88
CA ASN A 145 -7.18 2.69 -34.60
C ASN A 145 -7.32 1.88 -35.91
N GLY A 146 -8.17 0.83 -35.91
CA GLY A 146 -8.52 0.08 -37.11
C GLY A 146 -9.27 0.95 -38.13
N ILE A 147 -10.26 1.74 -37.70
CA ILE A 147 -11.00 2.67 -38.57
C ILE A 147 -10.04 3.74 -39.13
N LEU A 148 -9.20 4.34 -38.29
CA LEU A 148 -8.19 5.32 -38.72
C LEU A 148 -7.24 4.74 -39.77
N ARG A 149 -6.77 3.49 -39.60
CA ARG A 149 -5.94 2.79 -40.59
C ARG A 149 -6.66 2.63 -41.93
N VAL A 150 -7.93 2.21 -41.93
CA VAL A 150 -8.73 2.07 -43.17
C VAL A 150 -8.95 3.42 -43.86
N LEU A 151 -9.26 4.48 -43.10
CA LEU A 151 -9.43 5.84 -43.64
C LEU A 151 -8.12 6.36 -44.25
N SER A 152 -6.99 6.20 -43.56
CA SER A 152 -5.68 6.60 -44.09
C SER A 152 -5.31 5.85 -45.38
N HIS A 153 -5.57 4.54 -45.45
CA HIS A 153 -5.35 3.75 -46.66
C HIS A 153 -6.23 4.21 -47.83
N LYS A 154 -7.49 4.55 -47.57
CA LYS A 154 -8.39 5.10 -48.59
C LYS A 154 -7.89 6.46 -49.12
N GLN A 155 -7.41 7.34 -48.24
CA GLN A 155 -6.84 8.63 -48.64
C GLN A 155 -5.60 8.47 -49.52
N VAL A 156 -4.70 7.53 -49.19
CA VAL A 156 -3.52 7.22 -50.03
C VAL A 156 -3.93 6.78 -51.43
N LEU A 157 -4.90 5.86 -51.54
CA LEU A 157 -5.40 5.38 -52.84
C LEU A 157 -6.04 6.50 -53.68
N GLN A 158 -6.78 7.42 -53.05
CA GLN A 158 -7.38 8.56 -53.75
C GLN A 158 -6.31 9.55 -54.25
N GLY A 159 -5.33 9.89 -53.42
CA GLY A 159 -4.21 10.76 -53.82
C GLY A 159 -3.34 10.16 -54.93
N SER A 160 -3.18 8.84 -54.98
CA SER A 160 -2.49 8.16 -56.10
C SER A 160 -3.31 8.11 -57.39
N ALA A 161 -4.64 8.23 -57.34
CA ALA A 161 -5.48 8.27 -58.53
C ALA A 161 -5.52 9.68 -59.17
N GLU A 162 -5.43 10.73 -58.36
CA GLU A 162 -5.37 12.12 -58.83
C GLU A 162 -4.02 12.52 -59.44
N GLN A 163 -2.96 11.71 -59.26
CA GLN A 163 -1.62 11.96 -59.82
C GLN A 163 -1.37 11.27 -61.19
N VAL A 164 -2.36 10.60 -61.77
CA VAL A 164 -2.23 9.80 -63.02
C VAL A 164 -3.00 10.44 -64.19
N HIS A 165 -3.43 11.70 -64.04
CA HIS A 165 -4.06 12.54 -65.06
C HIS A 165 -3.28 13.86 -65.24
#